data_AF-A0A1G8S627-F1
#
_entry.id   AF-A0A1G8S627-F1
#
_cell.length_a   1.000
_cell.length_b   1.000
_cell.length_c   1.000
_cell.angle_alpha   90.00
_cell.angle_beta   90.00
_cell.angle_gamma   90.00
#
_symmetry.space_group_name_H-M   'P 1'
#
loop_
_entity.id
_entity.type
_entity.pdbx_description
1 polymer ?
#
loop_
_entity_poly.entity_id
_entity_poly.type
_entity_poly.pdbx_seq_one_letter_code
_entity_poly.pdbx_strand_id
1 'polypeptide(L)'
;MIKKTWPLYNAFNHWEELSSTKEQRVAYEKRTKQIMDEEAAKREFELREQDAREEGLEEGIKTANEATARRLLAMGMDVEAVAEGTGLDKEKVLEIKRETQQ
;
A
#
# COMPACT_ATOMS: atom_id res chain seq x y z
N MET A 1 -12.43 26.10 -16.53
CA MET A 1 -11.09 25.50 -16.77
C MET A 1 -10.48 26.18 -17.99
N ILE A 2 -9.57 27.14 -17.80
CA ILE A 2 -8.93 27.86 -18.92
C ILE A 2 -7.91 26.90 -19.53
N LYS A 3 -8.16 26.45 -20.77
CA LYS A 3 -7.21 25.62 -21.51
C LYS A 3 -5.99 26.49 -21.85
N LYS A 4 -4.86 26.32 -21.16
CA LYS A 4 -3.58 26.89 -21.60
C LYS A 4 -3.27 26.27 -22.96
N THR A 5 -3.38 27.07 -24.02
CA THR A 5 -3.04 26.63 -25.38
C THR A 5 -1.52 26.48 -25.51
N TRP A 6 -1.06 25.54 -26.33
CA TRP A 6 0.37 25.24 -26.59
C TRP A 6 1.24 26.50 -26.82
N PRO A 7 0.78 27.56 -27.52
CA PRO A 7 1.54 28.79 -27.68
C PRO A 7 1.73 29.58 -26.38
N LEU A 8 0.75 29.57 -25.47
CA LEU A 8 0.82 30.31 -24.21
C LEU A 8 1.79 29.66 -23.22
N TYR A 9 1.79 28.32 -23.14
CA TYR A 9 2.74 27.57 -22.32
C TYR A 9 4.20 27.82 -22.79
N ASN A 10 4.44 27.76 -24.10
CA ASN A 10 5.77 28.01 -24.66
C ASN A 10 6.20 29.48 -24.51
N ALA A 11 5.31 30.44 -24.73
CA ALA A 11 5.63 31.86 -24.54
C ALA A 11 5.98 32.19 -23.09
N PHE A 12 5.29 31.57 -22.13
CA PHE A 12 5.56 31.77 -20.70
C PHE A 12 6.92 31.20 -20.30
N ASN A 13 7.23 29.95 -20.69
CA ASN A 13 8.53 29.33 -20.40
C ASN A 13 9.69 30.08 -21.07
N HIS A 14 9.50 30.54 -22.31
CA HIS A 14 10.53 31.29 -23.03
C HIS A 14 10.76 32.67 -22.42
N TRP A 15 9.70 33.33 -21.94
CA TRP A 15 9.83 34.59 -21.21
C TRP A 15 10.48 34.40 -19.84
N GLU A 16 10.17 33.33 -19.12
CA GLU A 16 10.83 32.95 -17.87
C GLU A 16 12.33 32.70 -18.08
N GLU A 17 12.70 32.03 -19.18
CA GLU A 17 14.09 31.81 -19.57
C GLU A 17 14.83 33.10 -19.94
N LEU A 18 14.18 34.02 -20.67
CA LEU A 18 14.75 35.31 -21.08
C LEU A 18 14.81 36.35 -19.95
N SER A 19 13.92 36.26 -18.96
CA SER A 19 13.78 37.25 -17.88
C SER A 19 14.51 36.87 -16.60
N SER A 20 14.94 35.61 -16.46
CA SER A 20 15.67 35.14 -15.28
C SER A 20 17.19 35.23 -15.47
N THR A 21 17.89 35.66 -14.42
CA THR A 21 19.35 35.48 -14.38
C THR A 21 19.68 34.01 -14.13
N LYS A 22 20.90 33.57 -14.50
CA LYS A 22 21.37 32.20 -14.26
C LYS A 22 21.21 31.81 -12.78
N GLU A 23 21.48 32.73 -11.87
CA GLU A 23 21.36 32.55 -10.42
C GLU A 23 19.91 32.34 -9.98
N GLN A 24 18.97 33.12 -10.55
CA GLN A 24 17.54 32.98 -10.26
C GLN A 24 17.00 31.63 -10.75
N ARG A 25 17.42 31.19 -11.93
CA ARG A 25 17.04 29.88 -12.47
C ARG A 25 17.56 28.73 -11.59
N VAL A 26 18.83 28.79 -11.19
CA VAL A 26 19.43 27.79 -10.29
C VAL A 26 18.72 27.76 -8.93
N ALA A 27 18.37 28.93 -8.37
CA ALA A 27 17.63 29.01 -7.12
C ALA A 27 16.22 28.41 -7.24
N TYR A 28 15.53 28.68 -8.36
CA TYR A 28 14.22 28.10 -8.66
C TYR A 28 14.30 26.57 -8.82
N GLU A 29 15.21 26.07 -9.64
CA GLU A 29 15.40 24.63 -9.86
C GLU A 29 15.74 23.90 -8.55
N LYS A 30 16.60 24.49 -7.72
CA LYS A 30 16.93 23.93 -6.40
C LYS A 30 15.70 23.83 -5.49
N ARG A 31 14.87 24.87 -5.46
CA ARG A 31 13.62 24.88 -4.68
C ARG A 31 12.62 23.85 -5.21
N THR A 32 12.44 23.80 -6.52
CA THR A 32 11.55 22.83 -7.17
C THR A 32 12.01 21.41 -6.88
N LYS A 33 13.31 21.14 -6.98
CA LYS A 33 13.89 19.86 -6.60
C LYS A 33 13.59 19.51 -5.13
N GLN A 34 13.80 20.43 -4.20
CA GLN A 34 13.49 20.20 -2.78
C GLN A 34 12.02 19.83 -2.56
N ILE A 35 11.10 20.54 -3.20
CA ILE A 35 9.66 20.23 -3.12
C ILE A 35 9.36 18.84 -3.68
N MET A 36 9.94 18.51 -4.83
CA MET A 36 9.74 17.19 -5.46
C MET A 36 10.31 16.06 -4.60
N ASP A 37 11.50 16.25 -4.01
CA ASP A 37 12.12 15.27 -3.11
C ASP A 37 11.26 15.07 -1.84
N GLU A 38 10.72 16.15 -1.26
CA GLU A 38 9.82 16.10 -0.10
C GLU A 38 8.47 15.42 -0.44
N GLU A 39 7.88 15.73 -1.59
CA GLU A 39 6.65 15.09 -2.06
C GLU A 39 6.84 13.61 -2.37
N ALA A 40 7.97 13.24 -2.99
CA ALA A 40 8.35 11.85 -3.23
C ALA A 40 8.50 11.08 -1.91
N ALA A 41 9.21 11.64 -0.93
CA ALA A 41 9.39 11.03 0.38
C ALA A 41 8.05 10.81 1.11
N LYS A 42 7.13 11.78 1.04
CA LYS A 42 5.77 11.64 1.62
C LYS A 42 4.99 10.51 0.94
N ARG A 43 4.99 10.48 -0.40
CA ARG A 43 4.29 9.43 -1.15
C ARG A 43 4.85 8.04 -0.85
N GLU A 44 6.17 7.89 -0.80
CA GLU A 44 6.81 6.62 -0.44
C GLU A 44 6.49 6.18 0.99
N PHE A 45 6.34 7.13 1.91
CA PHE A 45 5.89 6.82 3.27
C PHE A 45 4.43 6.36 3.28
N GLU A 46 3.53 7.07 2.59
CA GLU A 46 2.11 6.71 2.48
C GLU A 46 1.91 5.32 1.86
N LEU A 47 2.65 5.00 0.80
CA LEU A 47 2.62 3.68 0.17
C LEU A 47 3.09 2.59 1.14
N ARG A 48 4.20 2.79 1.85
CA ARG A 48 4.69 1.82 2.84
C ARG A 48 3.70 1.60 3.99
N GLU A 49 3.05 2.66 4.47
CA GLU A 49 2.02 2.54 5.51
C GLU A 49 0.77 1.81 5.00
N GLN A 50 0.41 2.01 3.73
CA GLN A 50 -0.69 1.28 3.11
C GLN A 50 -0.35 -0.22 3.00
N ASP A 51 0.82 -0.55 2.43
CA ASP A 51 1.28 -1.92 2.25
C ASP A 51 1.36 -2.64 3.60
N ALA A 52 1.98 -2.01 4.62
CA ALA A 52 2.09 -2.58 5.96
C ALA A 52 0.72 -2.80 6.63
N ARG A 53 -0.26 -1.94 6.36
CA ARG A 53 -1.63 -2.12 6.87
C ARG A 53 -2.34 -3.28 6.18
N GLU A 54 -2.16 -3.41 4.87
CA GLU A 54 -2.76 -4.50 4.08
C GLU A 54 -2.16 -5.84 4.51
N GLU A 55 -0.84 -5.96 4.58
CA GLU A 55 -0.14 -7.14 5.09
C GLU A 55 -0.58 -7.48 6.52
N GLY A 56 -0.62 -6.49 7.42
CA GLY A 56 -1.06 -6.71 8.81
C GLY A 56 -2.53 -7.16 8.92
N LEU A 57 -3.40 -6.69 8.02
CA LEU A 57 -4.80 -7.13 7.97
C LEU A 57 -4.89 -8.58 7.48
N GLU A 58 -4.17 -8.94 6.41
CA GLU A 58 -4.14 -10.30 5.88
C GLU A 58 -3.59 -11.30 6.90
N GLU A 59 -2.47 -10.99 7.55
CA GLU A 59 -1.89 -11.82 8.60
C GLU A 59 -2.83 -11.96 9.81
N GLY A 60 -3.51 -10.88 10.18
CA GLY A 60 -4.50 -10.85 11.25
C GLY A 60 -5.70 -11.75 10.94
N ILE A 61 -6.26 -11.66 9.72
CA ILE A 61 -7.36 -12.51 9.27
C ILE A 61 -6.92 -13.98 9.27
N LYS A 62 -5.76 -14.29 8.70
CA LYS A 62 -5.22 -15.65 8.67
C LYS A 62 -5.09 -16.23 10.08
N THR A 63 -4.45 -15.49 10.98
CA THR A 63 -4.25 -15.91 12.38
C THR A 63 -5.58 -16.09 13.10
N ALA A 64 -6.56 -15.19 12.89
CA ALA A 64 -7.89 -15.30 13.47
C ALA A 64 -8.66 -16.53 12.95
N ASN A 65 -8.57 -16.82 11.65
CA ASN A 65 -9.20 -17.99 11.03
C ASN A 65 -8.58 -19.28 11.54
N GLU A 66 -7.25 -19.37 11.62
CA GLU A 66 -6.57 -20.54 12.19
C GLU A 66 -6.92 -20.75 13.67
N ALA A 67 -6.95 -19.69 14.47
CA ALA A 67 -7.37 -19.76 15.88
C ALA A 67 -8.83 -20.20 16.02
N THR A 68 -9.70 -19.75 15.13
CA THR A 68 -11.11 -20.16 15.09
C THR A 68 -11.22 -21.64 14.71
N ALA A 69 -10.49 -22.09 13.69
CA ALA A 69 -10.45 -23.49 13.29
C ALA A 69 -10.01 -24.41 14.44
N ARG A 70 -8.97 -24.03 15.20
CA ARG A 70 -8.54 -24.77 16.40
C ARG A 70 -9.66 -24.93 17.42
N ARG A 71 -10.41 -23.85 17.70
CA ARG A 71 -11.54 -23.88 18.64
C ARG A 71 -12.67 -24.77 18.15
N LEU A 72 -13.06 -24.64 16.88
CA LEU A 72 -14.14 -25.44 16.30
C LEU A 72 -13.80 -26.94 16.25
N LEU A 73 -12.56 -27.28 15.89
CA LEU A 73 -12.06 -28.66 15.94
C LEU A 73 -12.07 -29.21 17.37
N ALA A 74 -11.67 -28.42 18.36
CA ALA A 74 -11.73 -28.80 19.77
C ALA A 74 -13.17 -29.01 20.27
N MET A 75 -14.16 -28.34 19.66
CA MET A 75 -15.58 -28.56 19.89
C MET A 75 -16.13 -29.80 19.16
N GLY A 76 -15.30 -30.54 18.43
CA GLY A 76 -15.66 -31.78 17.75
C GLY A 76 -16.32 -31.58 16.38
N MET A 77 -16.25 -30.38 15.81
CA MET A 77 -16.73 -30.14 14.44
C MET A 77 -15.88 -30.90 13.41
N ASP A 78 -16.52 -31.32 12.32
CA ASP A 78 -15.83 -31.98 11.21
C ASP A 78 -15.00 -31.01 10.37
N VAL A 79 -14.03 -31.55 9.64
CA VAL A 79 -13.03 -30.78 8.89
C VAL A 79 -13.70 -29.96 7.77
N GLU A 80 -14.70 -30.53 7.12
CA GLU A 80 -15.48 -29.88 6.06
C GLU A 80 -16.21 -28.63 6.58
N ALA A 81 -16.96 -28.76 7.68
CA ALA A 81 -17.69 -27.63 8.27
C ALA A 81 -16.75 -26.53 8.79
N VAL A 82 -15.59 -26.91 9.33
CA VAL A 82 -14.58 -25.95 9.79
C VAL A 82 -13.94 -25.20 8.64
N ALA A 83 -13.60 -25.90 7.54
CA ALA A 83 -13.05 -25.28 6.34
C ALA A 83 -14.04 -24.25 5.75
N GLU A 84 -15.32 -24.61 5.64
CA GLU A 84 -16.37 -23.70 5.18
C GLU A 84 -16.55 -22.49 6.12
N GLY A 85 -16.61 -22.72 7.44
CA GLY A 85 -16.86 -21.65 8.42
C GLY A 85 -15.68 -20.68 8.63
N THR A 86 -14.46 -21.10 8.32
CA THR A 86 -13.25 -20.27 8.48
C THR A 86 -12.65 -19.78 7.17
N GLY A 87 -13.14 -20.26 6.03
CA GLY A 87 -12.59 -19.98 4.71
C GLY A 87 -11.19 -20.55 4.50
N LEU A 88 -10.75 -21.51 5.32
CA LEU A 88 -9.46 -22.19 5.17
C LEU A 88 -9.59 -23.41 4.26
N ASP A 89 -8.51 -23.74 3.57
CA ASP A 89 -8.43 -24.99 2.83
C ASP A 89 -8.52 -26.21 3.74
N LYS A 90 -9.16 -27.28 3.27
CA LYS A 90 -9.30 -28.53 4.02
C LYS A 90 -7.95 -29.11 4.45
N GLU A 91 -6.93 -28.99 3.60
CA GLU A 91 -5.57 -29.42 3.92
C GLU A 91 -5.00 -28.66 5.13
N LYS A 92 -5.23 -27.34 5.20
CA LYS A 92 -4.81 -26.51 6.32
C LYS A 92 -5.55 -26.86 7.61
N VAL A 93 -6.86 -27.11 7.51
CA VAL A 93 -7.66 -27.57 8.66
C VAL A 93 -7.19 -28.95 9.16
N LEU A 94 -6.82 -29.86 8.26
CA LEU A 94 -6.24 -31.16 8.62
C LEU A 94 -4.88 -31.03 9.32
N GLU A 95 -4.02 -30.12 8.85
CA GLU A 95 -2.75 -29.80 9.52
C GLU A 95 -3.00 -29.32 10.96
N ILE A 96 -3.88 -28.33 11.13
CA ILE A 96 -4.24 -27.78 12.45
C ILE A 96 -4.82 -28.86 13.37
N LYS A 97 -5.64 -29.77 12.82
CA LYS A 97 -6.19 -30.90 13.57
C LYS A 97 -5.10 -31.84 14.07
N ARG A 98 -4.06 -32.10 13.27
CA ARG A 98 -2.92 -32.94 13.69
C ARG A 98 -2.10 -32.26 14.79
N GLU A 99 -1.86 -30.95 14.68
CA GLU A 99 -1.13 -30.17 15.67
C GLU A 99 -1.85 -30.12 17.04
N THR A 100 -3.17 -30.09 17.05
CA THR A 100 -3.98 -30.02 18.28
C THR A 100 -4.21 -31.38 18.97
N GLN A 101 -3.85 -32.48 18.30
CA GLN A 101 -3.98 -33.85 18.81
C GLN A 101 -2.65 -34.46 19.28
N GLN A 102 -1.54 -33.71 19.17
CA GLN A 102 -0.25 -34.01 19.80
C GLN A 102 -0.20 -33.45 21.22
#